data_AF-A0A9X5XCT3-F1
#
_entry.id   AF-A0A9X5XCT3-F1
#
_cell.length_a   1.000
_cell.length_b   1.000
_cell.length_c   1.000
_cell.angle_alpha   90.00
_cell.angle_beta   90.00
_cell.angle_gamma   90.00
#
_symmetry.space_group_name_H-M   'P 1'
#
loop_
_entity.id
_entity.type
_entity.pdbx_description
1 polymer ?
#
loop_
_entity_poly.entity_id
_entity_poly.type
_entity_poly.pdbx_seq_one_letter_code
_entity_poly.pdbx_strand_id
1 'polypeptide(L)' 'MYAIVRSGGRQHKVAVGDIVEVDKIPTAKVGDTVELSTLLVVDGDAVTSDP' A
#
# COMPACT_ATOMS: atom_id res chain seq x y z
N MET A 1 -7.40 -2.86 11.28
CA MET A 1 -6.14 -3.20 10.59
C MET A 1 -5.77 -2.09 9.61
N TYR A 2 -4.48 -1.73 9.51
CA TYR A 2 -3.95 -0.85 8.47
C TYR A 2 -2.57 -1.33 8.02
N ALA A 3 -2.11 -0.87 6.86
CA ALA A 3 -0.78 -1.13 6.35
C ALA A 3 -0.07 0.18 5.95
N ILE A 4 1.26 0.15 5.94
CA ILE A 4 2.09 1.14 5.27
C ILE A 4 2.60 0.51 3.98
N VAL A 5 2.19 1.08 2.85
CA VAL A 5 2.61 0.64 1.52
C VAL A 5 3.46 1.72 0.86
N ARG A 6 4.48 1.30 0.10
CA ARG A 6 5.30 2.18 -0.73
C ARG A 6 4.80 2.14 -2.16
N SER A 7 4.61 3.32 -2.73
CA SER A 7 4.40 3.50 -4.17
C SER A 7 5.33 4.61 -4.64
N GLY A 8 6.21 4.28 -5.59
CA GLY A 8 7.26 5.17 -6.06
C GLY A 8 8.10 5.72 -4.89
N GLY A 9 8.13 7.05 -4.76
CA GLY A 9 8.92 7.75 -3.74
C GLY A 9 8.21 7.97 -2.40
N ARG A 10 6.93 7.54 -2.27
CA ARG A 10 6.06 7.91 -1.15
C ARG A 10 5.56 6.68 -0.39
N GLN A 11 5.30 6.87 0.89
CA GLN A 11 4.67 5.87 1.76
C GLN A 11 3.25 6.32 2.11
N HIS A 12 2.33 5.37 2.13
CA HIS A 12 0.91 5.61 2.38
C HIS A 12 0.42 4.69 3.48
N LYS A 13 -0.29 5.25 4.46
CA LYS A 13 -1.09 4.48 5.40
C LYS A 13 -2.42 4.15 4.74
N VAL A 14 -2.77 2.87 4.68
CA VAL A 14 -3.96 2.38 3.97
C VAL A 14 -4.73 1.35 4.80
N ALA A 15 -6.03 1.32 4.63
CA ALA A 15 -6.93 0.28 5.08
C ALA A 15 -7.74 -0.27 3.89
N VAL A 16 -8.40 -1.42 4.10
CA VAL A 16 -9.27 -2.02 3.08
C VAL A 16 -10.42 -1.06 2.76
N GLY A 17 -10.58 -0.74 1.48
CA GLY A 17 -11.61 0.18 0.99
C GLY A 17 -11.14 1.63 0.80
N ASP A 18 -9.92 1.96 1.20
CA ASP A 18 -9.37 3.30 0.99
C ASP A 18 -9.12 3.59 -0.50
N ILE A 19 -9.36 4.84 -0.88
CA ILE A 19 -8.93 5.39 -2.17
C ILE A 19 -7.71 6.25 -1.89
N VAL A 20 -6.58 5.91 -2.52
CA VAL A 20 -5.32 6.64 -2.34
C VAL A 20 -4.75 7.11 -3.67
N GLU A 21 -4.19 8.32 -3.64
CA GLU A 21 -3.41 8.85 -4.75
C GLU A 21 -1.99 8.28 -4.69
N VAL A 22 -1.51 7.75 -5.80
CA VAL A 22 -0.18 7.14 -5.92
C VAL A 22 0.55 7.68 -7.14
N ASP A 23 1.87 7.49 -7.15
CA ASP A 23 2.67 7.75 -8.34
C ASP A 23 2.18 6.87 -9.51
N LYS A 24 2.26 7.41 -10.73
CA LYS A 24 1.79 6.72 -11.93
C LYS A 24 2.57 5.42 -12.14
N ILE A 25 1.86 4.30 -12.26
CA ILE A 25 2.41 2.99 -12.59
C ILE A 25 2.35 2.80 -14.11
N PRO A 26 3.48 2.88 -14.85
CA PRO A 26 3.45 2.93 -16.32
C PRO A 26 2.91 1.67 -16.99
N THR A 27 3.00 0.53 -16.30
CA THR A 27 2.59 -0.79 -16.79
C THR A 27 1.14 -1.14 -16.49
N ALA A 28 0.44 -0.37 -15.66
CA ALA A 28 -0.92 -0.64 -15.22
C ALA A 28 -1.96 0.13 -16.06
N LYS A 29 -3.11 -0.50 -16.28
CA LYS A 29 -4.28 0.07 -16.95
C LYS A 29 -5.46 0.17 -15.98
N VAL A 30 -6.49 0.93 -16.39
CA VAL A 30 -7.73 1.05 -15.61
C VAL A 30 -8.38 -0.32 -15.48
N GLY A 31 -8.68 -0.71 -14.24
CA GLY A 31 -9.27 -2.02 -13.91
C GLY A 31 -8.23 -3.10 -13.56
N ASP A 32 -6.94 -2.83 -13.73
CA ASP A 32 -5.90 -3.78 -13.33
C ASP A 32 -5.76 -3.83 -11.81
N THR A 33 -5.48 -5.03 -11.30
CA THR A 33 -4.97 -5.20 -9.94
C THR A 33 -3.47 -4.92 -9.95
N VAL A 34 -3.04 -4.09 -9.01
CA VAL A 34 -1.61 -3.77 -8.82
C VAL A 34 -1.18 -4.18 -7.42
N GLU A 35 0.03 -4.72 -7.31
CA GLU A 35 0.66 -5.02 -6.03
C GLU A 35 1.57 -3.85 -5.63
N LEU A 36 1.43 -3.37 -4.39
CA LEU A 36 2.29 -2.35 -3.81
C LEU A 36 3.20 -2.98 -2.76
N SER A 37 4.45 -2.54 -2.71
CA SER A 37 5.40 -3.02 -1.70
C SER A 37 4.89 -2.65 -0.31
N THR A 38 4.66 -3.65 0.53
CA THR A 38 4.17 -3.46 1.90
C THR A 38 5.35 -3.44 2.85
N LEU A 39 5.45 -2.37 3.66
CA LEU A 39 6.54 -2.19 4.62
C LEU A 39 6.12 -2.58 6.03
N LEU A 40 4.86 -2.34 6.38
CA LEU A 40 4.35 -2.56 7.72
C LEU A 40 2.86 -2.89 7.69
N VAL A 41 2.43 -3.83 8.51
CA VAL A 41 1.03 -4.20 8.72
C VAL A 41 0.76 -4.15 10.22
N VAL A 42 -0.34 -3.49 10.60
CA VAL A 42 -0.84 -3.42 11.98
C VAL A 42 -2.23 -4.00 12.03
N ASP A 43 -2.38 -5.07 12.80
CA ASP A 43 -3.66 -5.69 13.10
C ASP A 43 -3.87 -5.77 14.62
N GLY A 44 -4.56 -4.78 15.17
CA GLY A 44 -4.68 -4.62 16.63
C GLY A 44 -3.31 -4.42 17.26
N ASP A 45 -2.94 -5.32 18.17
CA ASP A 45 -1.65 -5.33 18.84
C ASP A 45 -0.55 -6.06 18.05
N ALA A 46 -0.91 -6.79 16.98
CA ALA A 46 0.05 -7.46 16.12
C ALA A 46 0.64 -6.50 15.09
N VAL A 47 1.97 -6.37 15.08
CA VAL A 47 2.72 -5.56 14.11
C VAL A 47 3.69 -6.45 13.35
N THR A 48 3.62 -6.42 12.02
CA THR A 48 4.57 -7.09 11.13
C THR A 48 5.25 -6.03 10.27
N SER A 49 6.58 -6.09 10.16
CA SER A 49 7.36 -5.16 9.34
C SER A 49 8.41 -5.89 8.52
N ASP A 50 8.58 -5.48 7.27
CA ASP A 50 9.63 -5.97 6.36
C ASP A 50 10.43 -4.75 5.84
N PRO A 51 11.72 -4.61 6.19
CA PRO A 51 12.53 -3.42 5.90
C PRO A 51 12.87 -3.18 4.42
#